data_AF-I4YG73-F1
#
_entry.id   AF-I4YG73-F1
#
_cell.length_a   1.000
_cell.length_b   1.000
_cell.length_c   1.000
_cell.angle_alpha   90.00
_cell.angle_beta   90.00
_cell.angle_gamma   90.00
#
_symmetry.space_group_name_H-M   'P 1'
#
loop_
_entity.id
_entity.type
_entity.pdbx_description
1 polymer ?
#
loop_
_entity_poly.entity_id
_entity_poly.type
_entity_poly.pdbx_seq_one_letter_code
_entity_poly.pdbx_strand_id
1 'polypeptide(L)' 'VTDVSGGCGQSFQVLIVSDIFKGLITIKRHRLINDYLKEEIKDLHAFSQKTLTRDEYENAK' A
#
# COMPACT_ATOMS: atom_id res chain seq x y z
N VAL A 1 -6.48 0.08 -8.00
CA VAL A 1 -7.10 0.17 -6.65
C VAL A 1 -8.30 -0.75 -6.68
N THR A 2 -8.33 -1.76 -5.82
CA THR A 2 -9.42 -2.73 -5.79
C THR A 2 -10.24 -2.49 -4.53
N ASP A 3 -11.54 -2.25 -4.69
CA ASP A 3 -12.48 -2.09 -3.59
C ASP A 3 -12.82 -3.47 -3.02
N VAL A 4 -12.58 -3.68 -1.73
CA VAL A 4 -12.82 -4.96 -1.01
C VAL A 4 -13.87 -4.81 0.09
N SER A 5 -14.71 -3.78 0.02
CA SER A 5 -15.49 -3.28 1.15
C SER A 5 -16.74 -4.08 1.55
N GLY A 6 -17.02 -5.25 0.99
CA GLY A 6 -18.07 -6.15 1.49
C GLY A 6 -19.46 -5.52 1.69
N GLY A 7 -19.76 -4.41 1.01
CA GLY A 7 -21.02 -3.67 1.14
C GLY A 7 -20.99 -2.34 1.91
N CYS A 8 -19.83 -1.82 2.34
CA CYS A 8 -19.72 -0.49 3.00
C CYS A 8 -18.91 0.57 2.22
N GLY A 9 -18.27 0.23 1.10
CA GLY A 9 -17.67 1.18 0.15
C GLY A 9 -16.36 1.87 0.58
N GLN A 10 -15.75 1.53 1.72
CA GLN A 10 -14.64 2.34 2.28
C GLN A 10 -13.35 1.58 2.61
N SER A 11 -13.14 0.41 2.00
CA SER A 11 -11.91 -0.38 2.16
C SER A 11 -11.07 -0.36 0.89
N PHE A 12 -9.94 0.34 0.95
CA PHE A 12 -9.06 0.52 -0.19
C PHE A 12 -7.87 -0.42 -0.11
N GLN A 13 -7.65 -1.19 -1.18
CA GLN A 13 -6.40 -1.94 -1.35
C GLN A 13 -5.56 -1.32 -2.48
N VAL A 14 -4.33 -0.93 -2.13
CA VAL A 14 -3.36 -0.33 -3.05
C VAL A 14 -2.12 -1.22 -3.21
N LEU A 15 -1.70 -1.42 -4.45
CA LEU A 15 -0.43 -2.05 -4.80
C LEU A 15 0.52 -0.94 -5.26
N ILE A 16 1.64 -0.81 -4.57
CA ILE A 16 2.63 0.23 -4.84
C ILE A 16 3.93 -0.46 -5.18
N VAL A 17 4.39 -0.24 -6.42
CA VAL A 17 5.63 -0.81 -6.95
C VAL A 17 6.65 0.32 -7.11
N SER A 18 7.77 0.23 -6.38
CA SER A 18 8.82 1.25 -6.46
C SER A 18 10.17 0.73 -5.95
N ASP A 19 11.25 1.20 -6.57
CA ASP A 19 12.62 0.85 -6.17
C ASP A 19 13.06 1.50 -4.85
N ILE A 20 12.32 2.51 -4.36
CA ILE A 20 12.57 3.13 -3.05
C ILE A 20 12.43 2.12 -1.89
N PHE A 21 11.73 1.01 -2.13
CA PHE A 21 11.52 -0.05 -1.16
C PHE A 21 12.69 -1.04 -1.08
N LYS A 22 13.65 -0.93 -2.01
CA LYS A 22 14.82 -1.81 -2.05
C LYS A 22 15.69 -1.61 -0.82
N GLY A 23 16.00 -2.70 -0.11
CA GLY A 23 16.74 -2.65 1.15
C GLY A 23 15.93 -2.17 2.37
N LEU A 24 14.65 -1.81 2.21
CA LEU A 24 13.76 -1.50 3.32
C LEU A 24 12.96 -2.74 3.73
N ILE A 25 12.85 -2.96 5.04
CA ILE A 25 11.95 -3.96 5.63
C ILE A 25 10.49 -3.50 5.51
N THR A 26 9.55 -4.45 5.47
CA THR A 26 8.11 -4.19 5.27
C THR A 26 7.55 -3.09 6.19
N ILE A 27 7.91 -3.09 7.48
CA ILE A 27 7.41 -2.08 8.41
C ILE A 27 7.92 -0.67 8.09
N LYS A 28 9.15 -0.53 7.57
CA LYS A 28 9.68 0.76 7.11
C LYS A 28 8.96 1.24 5.85
N ARG A 29 8.69 0.32 4.91
CA ARG A 29 7.90 0.62 3.70
C ARG A 29 6.51 1.13 4.08
N HIS A 30 5.84 0.46 5.02
CA HIS A 30 4.52 0.84 5.49
C HIS A 30 4.51 2.19 6.21
N ARG A 31 5.49 2.43 7.10
CA ARG A 31 5.63 3.74 7.77
C ARG A 31 5.83 4.86 6.78
N LEU A 32 6.71 4.66 5.79
CA LEU A 32 6.97 5.64 4.74
C LEU A 32 5.67 6.04 4.05
N ILE A 33 4.89 5.07 3.57
CA ILE A 33 3.64 5.39 2.86
C ILE A 33 2.58 5.98 3.80
N ASN A 34 2.46 5.47 5.02
CA ASN A 34 1.52 6.02 5.99
C ASN A 34 1.85 7.46 6.38
N ASP A 35 3.13 7.85 6.37
CA ASP A 35 3.55 9.24 6.60
C ASP A 35 3.23 10.12 5.39
N TYR A 36 3.44 9.61 4.16
CA TYR A 36 3.12 10.35 2.93
C TYR A 36 1.62 10.52 2.67
N LEU A 37 0.82 9.49 2.97
CA LEU A 37 -0.63 9.46 2.72
C LEU A 37 -1.45 9.68 4.00
N LYS A 38 -0.83 10.24 5.03
CA LYS A 38 -1.43 10.35 6.36
C LYS A 38 -2.73 11.13 6.35
N GLU A 39 -2.80 12.18 5.53
CA GLU A 39 -3.98 13.06 5.50
C GLU A 39 -5.13 12.38 4.76
N GLU A 40 -4.83 11.67 3.69
CA GLU A 40 -5.76 10.95 2.84
C GLU A 40 -6.30 9.69 3.53
N ILE A 41 -5.44 8.96 4.26
CA ILE A 41 -5.84 7.75 5.00
C ILE A 41 -6.77 8.08 6.17
N LYS A 42 -6.71 9.30 6.75
CA LYS A 42 -7.60 9.67 7.88
C LYS A 42 -9.07 9.61 7.52
N ASP A 43 -9.41 9.88 6.27
CA ASP A 43 -10.79 9.87 5.77
C ASP A 43 -11.23 8.46 5.32
N LEU A 44 -10.32 7.48 5.32
CA LEU A 44 -10.60 6.11 4.92
C LEU A 44 -10.97 5.24 6.12
N HIS A 45 -12.04 4.47 6.00
CA HIS A 45 -12.43 3.49 7.03
C HIS A 45 -11.40 2.35 7.14
N ALA A 46 -10.91 1.86 6.01
CA ALA A 46 -9.86 0.86 5.97
C ALA A 46 -8.92 1.08 4.78
N PHE A 47 -7.62 1.00 5.07
CA PHE A 47 -6.55 1.13 4.08
C PHE A 47 -5.60 -0.05 4.20
N SER A 48 -5.43 -0.78 3.09
CA SER A 48 -4.49 -1.90 2.97
C SER A 48 -3.52 -1.60 1.84
N GLN A 49 -2.24 -1.79 2.11
CA GLN A 49 -1.18 -1.54 1.13
C GLN A 49 -0.31 -2.78 0.94
N LYS A 50 0.02 -3.05 -0.32
CA LYS A 50 1.02 -4.03 -0.71
C LYS A 50 2.17 -3.30 -1.39
N THR A 51 3.34 -3.34 -0.77
CA THR A 51 4.54 -2.64 -1.25
C THR A 51 5.54 -3.61 -1.82
N LEU A 52 5.83 -3.50 -3.10
CA LEU A 52 6.80 -4.35 -3.80
C LEU A 52 7.88 -3.49 -4.45
N THR A 53 9.10 -4.00 -4.49
CA THR A 53 10.11 -3.50 -5.42
C THR A 53 9.75 -3.91 -6.84
N ARG A 54 10.36 -3.26 -7.84
CA ARG A 54 10.16 -3.62 -9.24
C ARG A 54 10.48 -5.09 -9.50
N ASP A 55 11.60 -5.54 -8.96
CA ASP A 55 12.07 -6.93 -9.04
C ASP A 55 11.09 -7.92 -8.36
N GLU A 56 10.61 -7.61 -7.15
CA GLU A 56 9.60 -8.42 -6.47
C GLU A 56 8.27 -8.48 -7.24
N TYR A 57 7.88 -7.40 -7.92
CA TYR A 57 6.66 -7.39 -8.74
C TYR A 57 6.82 -8.18 -10.04
N GLU A 58 7.98 -8.09 -10.69
CA GLU A 58 8.30 -8.85 -11.91
C GLU A 58 8.41 -10.36 -11.62
N ASN A 59 8.96 -10.75 -10.46
CA ASN A 59 9.03 -12.15 -10.03
C ASN A 59 7.70 -12.72 -9.52
N ALA A 60 6.75 -11.87 -9.11
CA ALA A 60 5.43 -12.28 -8.62
C ALA A 60 4.36 -12.35 -9.74
N LYS A 61 4.72 -12.02 -10.98
CA LYS A 61 3.90 -12.24 -12.18
C LYS A 61 4.01 -13.69 -12.65
#